data_AF-A0A0K9GIM3-F1
#
_entry.id   AF-A0A0K9GIM3-F1
#
_cell.length_a   1.000
_cell.length_b   1.000
_cell.length_c   1.000
_cell.angle_alpha   90.00
_cell.angle_beta   90.00
_cell.angle_gamma   90.00
#
_symmetry.space_group_name_H-M   'P 1'
#
loop_
_entity.id
_entity.type
_entity.pdbx_description
1 polymer ?
#
loop_
_entity_poly.entity_id
_entity_poly.type
_entity_poly.pdbx_seq_one_letter_code
_entity_poly.pdbx_strand_id
1 'polypeptide(L)'
;MAGLWLLPAEIMSAETSLQEQINETPSGGKLIIPSGTYEGPIELSKPIAIEAEKGAVIQYSGRETAVSISGQDVSVRNLTIKTSSDKAVAAVQLTGDGHKLLDLDIVTGATAIRMDQASQVQIEGTTITGQFGEHAIDLNESNDNVFAENSIKRVEDGFYVEDSDRNTFTGNQVSESHYGFHIMYSEEAALIDNKVADSFTGAMVMGASGGIIEGNEFKNNNENVHAQGLLLYDSTGVRIAENQLINNRIGLFIEQADANEVKDNLFLSNYIAVQFLESANNIISENDFRLNLNEAQAIKSSQNEVNGNYWDSAVKVDVNGDQYSDLPYEADPYFLSLTDEVPEYQLFFQSPGMLILQKMLKSTSGDLLMDKDPLMKPQAMEVTRGGSPWQVWVIATAMFGVSASLFLIGRKKS
;
A
#
# COMPACT_ATOMS: atom_id res chain seq x y z
N MET A 1 25.14 -47.62 61.06
CA MET A 1 25.45 -46.21 60.72
C MET A 1 25.11 -46.02 59.26
N ALA A 2 23.96 -45.43 58.97
CA ALA A 2 23.54 -45.07 57.61
C ALA A 2 23.90 -43.60 57.40
N GLY A 3 24.82 -43.33 56.49
CA GLY A 3 25.22 -41.97 56.11
C GLY A 3 24.27 -41.43 55.05
N LEU A 4 23.40 -40.51 55.46
CA LEU A 4 22.55 -39.73 54.56
C LEU A 4 23.42 -38.62 53.96
N TRP A 5 23.75 -38.72 52.66
CA TRP A 5 24.39 -37.64 51.92
C TRP A 5 23.31 -36.70 51.41
N LEU A 6 23.12 -35.57 52.10
CA LEU A 6 22.37 -34.43 51.60
C LEU A 6 23.28 -33.66 50.65
N LEU A 7 23.00 -33.71 49.34
CA LEU A 7 23.51 -32.75 48.39
C LEU A 7 22.82 -31.40 48.67
N PRO A 8 23.55 -30.28 48.77
CA PRO A 8 22.92 -28.98 48.82
C PRO A 8 22.27 -28.71 47.46
N ALA A 9 20.94 -28.58 47.44
CA ALA A 9 20.26 -27.91 46.36
C ALA A 9 20.64 -26.43 46.46
N GLU A 10 21.50 -25.97 45.54
CA GLU A 10 21.58 -24.54 45.24
C GLU A 10 20.20 -24.14 44.69
N ILE A 11 19.39 -23.56 45.56
CA ILE A 11 18.25 -22.76 45.15
C ILE A 11 18.86 -21.50 44.53
N MET A 12 19.04 -21.52 43.21
CA MET A 12 19.19 -20.29 42.43
C MET A 12 18.03 -19.37 42.84
N SER A 13 18.36 -18.15 43.28
CA SER A 13 17.34 -17.16 43.57
C SER A 13 16.45 -17.00 42.34
N ALA A 14 15.14 -17.03 42.54
CA ALA A 14 14.19 -16.67 41.49
C ALA A 14 14.62 -15.33 40.88
N GLU A 15 14.95 -15.32 39.59
CA GLU A 15 15.15 -14.08 38.86
C GLU A 15 13.87 -13.24 39.03
N THR A 16 14.02 -11.97 39.40
CA THR A 16 12.89 -11.04 39.48
C THR A 16 12.19 -10.98 38.14
N SER A 17 10.85 -10.95 38.16
CA SER A 17 10.06 -10.91 36.94
C SER A 17 10.38 -9.65 36.11
N LEU A 18 10.17 -9.71 34.78
CA LEU A 18 10.41 -8.54 33.92
C LEU A 18 9.58 -7.32 34.38
N GLN A 19 8.34 -7.54 34.82
CA GLN A 19 7.49 -6.47 35.35
C GLN A 19 8.06 -5.86 36.65
N GLU A 20 8.64 -6.66 37.54
CA GLU A 20 9.32 -6.12 38.73
C GLU A 20 10.52 -5.25 38.35
N GLN A 21 11.33 -5.67 37.37
CA GLN A 21 12.45 -4.87 36.87
C GLN A 21 11.99 -3.54 36.24
N ILE A 22 10.88 -3.56 35.50
CA ILE A 22 10.21 -2.34 34.98
C ILE A 22 9.77 -1.45 36.13
N ASN A 23 9.13 -2.02 37.15
CA ASN A 23 8.61 -1.28 38.30
C ASN A 23 9.73 -0.64 39.13
N GLU A 24 10.86 -1.33 39.30
CA GLU A 24 12.04 -0.84 40.03
C GLU A 24 12.85 0.20 39.25
N THR A 25 12.77 0.21 37.92
CA THR A 25 13.44 1.22 37.09
C THR A 25 12.88 2.61 37.39
N PRO A 26 13.69 3.61 37.77
CA PRO A 26 13.19 4.96 38.02
C PRO A 26 12.46 5.56 36.82
N SER A 27 11.51 6.47 37.04
CA SER A 27 10.88 7.22 35.95
C SER A 27 11.92 8.00 35.14
N GLY A 28 11.83 7.94 33.80
CA GLY A 28 12.83 8.43 32.85
C GLY A 28 14.10 7.56 32.79
N GLY A 29 14.16 6.46 33.54
CA GLY A 29 15.29 5.53 33.57
C GLY A 29 15.33 4.62 32.35
N LYS A 30 16.46 3.91 32.20
CA LYS A 30 16.67 2.92 31.15
C LYS A 30 16.76 1.52 31.76
N LEU A 31 15.99 0.59 31.22
CA LEU A 31 16.07 -0.84 31.50
C LEU A 31 16.65 -1.56 30.27
N ILE A 32 17.73 -2.30 30.47
CA ILE A 32 18.28 -3.20 29.45
C ILE A 32 17.71 -4.57 29.72
N ILE A 33 17.04 -5.16 28.72
CA ILE A 33 16.50 -6.52 28.81
C ILE A 33 17.52 -7.48 28.17
N PRO A 34 18.15 -8.38 28.95
CA PRO A 34 19.06 -9.38 28.40
C PRO A 34 18.38 -10.29 27.37
N SER A 35 19.17 -10.96 26.54
CA SER A 35 18.63 -12.00 25.66
C SER A 35 17.94 -13.10 26.49
N GLY A 36 16.72 -13.48 26.10
CA GLY A 36 15.92 -14.46 26.82
C GLY A 36 14.46 -14.40 26.42
N THR A 37 13.68 -15.40 26.85
CA THR A 37 12.23 -15.38 26.67
C THR A 37 11.58 -14.99 28.00
N TYR A 38 10.75 -13.95 27.96
CA TYR A 38 10.01 -13.42 29.08
C TYR A 38 8.52 -13.68 28.85
N GLU A 39 7.84 -14.16 29.88
CA GLU A 39 6.39 -14.36 29.85
C GLU A 39 5.69 -13.00 30.03
N GLY A 40 4.76 -12.69 29.12
CA GLY A 40 3.86 -11.54 29.25
C GLY A 40 2.62 -11.85 30.11
N PRO A 41 1.74 -10.87 30.35
CA PRO A 41 1.78 -9.51 29.79
C PRO A 41 2.71 -8.58 30.61
N ILE A 42 3.11 -7.46 30.00
CA ILE A 42 3.81 -6.37 30.71
C ILE A 42 3.11 -5.02 30.51
N GLU A 43 3.30 -4.12 31.47
CA GLU A 43 2.75 -2.77 31.46
C GLU A 43 3.87 -1.72 31.63
N LEU A 44 3.88 -0.75 30.71
CA LEU A 44 4.76 0.42 30.69
C LEU A 44 3.90 1.68 30.87
N SER A 45 3.69 2.10 32.13
CA SER A 45 2.80 3.22 32.50
C SER A 45 3.52 4.43 33.11
N LYS A 46 4.85 4.48 32.98
CA LYS A 46 5.69 5.63 33.36
C LYS A 46 6.75 5.86 32.27
N PRO A 47 7.28 7.10 32.13
CA PRO A 47 8.41 7.36 31.26
C PRO A 47 9.54 6.37 31.52
N ILE A 48 9.98 5.65 30.50
CA ILE A 48 11.00 4.61 30.61
C ILE A 48 11.59 4.30 29.23
N ALA A 49 12.88 3.97 29.19
CA ALA A 49 13.54 3.45 28.00
C ALA A 49 13.84 1.96 28.15
N ILE A 50 13.17 1.13 27.36
CA ILE A 50 13.43 -0.31 27.24
C ILE A 50 14.37 -0.55 26.06
N GLU A 51 15.53 -1.13 26.33
CA GLU A 51 16.48 -1.54 25.30
C GLU A 51 16.75 -3.03 25.39
N ALA A 52 16.18 -3.79 24.45
CA ALA A 52 16.37 -5.23 24.38
C ALA A 52 17.73 -5.57 23.74
N GLU A 53 18.46 -6.49 24.37
CA GLU A 53 19.56 -7.18 23.70
C GLU A 53 19.00 -8.13 22.65
N LYS A 54 19.79 -8.38 21.60
CA LYS A 54 19.40 -9.27 20.50
C LYS A 54 19.00 -10.65 21.04
N GLY A 55 17.74 -11.04 20.78
CA GLY A 55 17.19 -12.31 21.23
C GLY A 55 16.30 -12.22 22.47
N ALA A 56 16.06 -11.02 23.01
CA ALA A 56 15.00 -10.81 23.99
C ALA A 56 13.62 -10.91 23.34
N VAL A 57 12.77 -11.78 23.89
CA VAL A 57 11.43 -12.07 23.36
C VAL A 57 10.41 -11.94 24.48
N ILE A 58 9.36 -11.16 24.27
CA ILE A 58 8.13 -11.28 25.05
C ILE A 58 7.22 -12.27 24.36
N GLN A 59 6.88 -13.36 25.05
CA GLN A 59 5.95 -14.36 24.55
C GLN A 59 4.68 -14.36 25.41
N TYR A 60 3.53 -14.24 24.74
CA TYR A 60 2.24 -14.24 25.43
C TYR A 60 1.19 -15.05 24.67
N SER A 61 0.47 -15.90 25.39
CA SER A 61 -0.58 -16.79 24.84
C SER A 61 -1.95 -16.57 25.48
N GLY A 62 -2.11 -15.51 26.28
CA GLY A 62 -3.39 -15.14 26.88
C GLY A 62 -4.29 -14.37 25.92
N ARG A 63 -5.39 -13.82 26.46
CA ARG A 63 -6.41 -13.07 25.70
C ARG A 63 -6.30 -11.55 25.84
N GLU A 64 -5.42 -11.09 26.71
CA GLU A 64 -5.19 -9.65 26.94
C GLU A 64 -4.14 -9.13 25.95
N THR A 65 -3.70 -7.89 26.14
CA THR A 65 -2.59 -7.31 25.39
C THR A 65 -1.26 -7.81 25.95
N ALA A 66 -0.29 -8.17 25.10
CA ALA A 66 1.02 -8.66 25.57
C ALA A 66 1.91 -7.53 26.14
N VAL A 67 1.88 -6.35 25.52
CA VAL A 67 2.59 -5.15 25.97
C VAL A 67 1.64 -3.96 25.98
N SER A 68 1.33 -3.45 27.16
CA SER A 68 0.49 -2.25 27.33
C SER A 68 1.36 -1.03 27.59
N ILE A 69 1.24 0.00 26.77
CA ILE A 69 1.97 1.26 26.87
C ILE A 69 0.98 2.38 27.13
N SER A 70 1.23 3.19 28.16
CA SER A 70 0.39 4.33 28.50
C SER A 70 1.18 5.48 29.10
N GLY A 71 0.59 6.68 29.05
CA GLY A 71 1.17 7.88 29.65
C GLY A 71 2.00 8.65 28.64
N GLN A 72 3.25 8.98 28.98
CA GLN A 72 4.13 9.78 28.11
C GLN A 72 5.55 9.23 28.09
N ASP A 73 6.26 9.45 26.98
CA ASP A 73 7.72 9.23 26.86
C ASP A 73 8.21 7.80 27.18
N VAL A 74 7.41 6.78 26.82
CA VAL A 74 7.87 5.38 26.79
C VAL A 74 8.61 5.12 25.49
N SER A 75 9.82 4.55 25.58
CA SER A 75 10.55 4.06 24.42
C SER A 75 10.87 2.58 24.54
N VAL A 76 10.66 1.83 23.47
CA VAL A 76 10.94 0.40 23.37
C VAL A 76 11.76 0.16 22.10
N ARG A 77 12.92 -0.49 22.24
CA ARG A 77 13.81 -0.76 21.12
C ARG A 77 14.27 -2.22 21.07
N ASN A 78 14.41 -2.76 19.85
CA ASN A 78 15.02 -4.08 19.54
C ASN A 78 14.30 -5.30 20.15
N LEU A 79 13.02 -5.15 20.48
CA LEU A 79 12.27 -6.19 21.20
C LEU A 79 11.47 -7.06 20.22
N THR A 80 11.55 -8.37 20.40
CA THR A 80 10.66 -9.31 19.69
C THR A 80 9.42 -9.57 20.54
N ILE A 81 8.24 -9.47 19.93
CA ILE A 81 6.95 -9.73 20.58
C ILE A 81 6.24 -10.84 19.81
N LYS A 82 5.91 -11.93 20.50
CA LYS A 82 5.23 -13.08 19.92
C LYS A 82 3.92 -13.36 20.65
N THR A 83 2.82 -13.27 19.92
CA THR A 83 1.51 -13.69 20.41
C THR A 83 1.04 -14.92 19.64
N SER A 84 0.47 -15.89 20.35
CA SER A 84 -0.02 -17.14 19.76
C SER A 84 -1.54 -17.23 19.67
N SER A 85 -2.26 -16.19 20.12
CA SER A 85 -3.73 -16.19 20.15
C SER A 85 -4.29 -15.24 19.09
N ASP A 86 -5.18 -15.78 18.27
CA ASP A 86 -6.19 -15.09 17.46
C ASP A 86 -7.27 -14.37 18.30
N LYS A 87 -7.14 -14.37 19.63
CA LYS A 87 -8.09 -13.79 20.59
C LYS A 87 -7.46 -12.77 21.52
N ALA A 88 -6.17 -12.49 21.34
CA ALA A 88 -5.56 -11.35 22.02
C ALA A 88 -6.18 -10.06 21.46
N VAL A 89 -6.32 -9.04 22.30
CA VAL A 89 -6.81 -7.73 21.85
C VAL A 89 -5.81 -7.09 20.90
N ALA A 90 -4.53 -7.09 21.28
CA ALA A 90 -3.41 -6.68 20.44
C ALA A 90 -2.10 -7.29 20.96
N ALA A 91 -1.05 -7.31 20.14
CA ALA A 91 0.30 -7.62 20.65
C ALA A 91 0.85 -6.43 21.46
N VAL A 92 0.65 -5.20 20.96
CA VAL A 92 0.95 -3.96 21.65
C VAL A 92 -0.29 -3.08 21.65
N GLN A 93 -0.67 -2.55 22.81
CA GLN A 93 -1.68 -1.50 22.91
C GLN A 93 -1.04 -0.24 23.47
N LEU A 94 -1.38 0.90 22.88
CA LEU A 94 -0.71 2.17 23.11
C LEU A 94 -1.74 3.29 23.29
N THR A 95 -1.60 4.07 24.37
CA THR A 95 -2.35 5.31 24.61
C THR A 95 -1.43 6.43 25.12
N GLY A 96 -1.76 7.69 24.86
CA GLY A 96 -0.95 8.83 25.29
C GLY A 96 0.15 9.23 24.30
N ASP A 97 1.16 9.97 24.78
CA ASP A 97 1.95 10.84 23.91
C ASP A 97 3.47 10.56 23.88
N GLY A 98 4.12 10.89 22.77
CA GLY A 98 5.58 10.97 22.69
C GLY A 98 6.29 9.61 22.75
N HIS A 99 5.58 8.53 22.49
CA HIS A 99 6.12 7.17 22.56
C HIS A 99 7.01 6.83 21.37
N LYS A 100 7.98 5.95 21.56
CA LYS A 100 8.91 5.50 20.50
C LYS A 100 9.04 3.99 20.48
N LEU A 101 8.56 3.37 19.41
CA LEU A 101 8.64 1.92 19.19
C LEU A 101 9.58 1.70 18.01
N LEU A 102 10.80 1.26 18.30
CA LEU A 102 11.90 1.27 17.34
C LEU A 102 12.44 -0.14 17.14
N ASP A 103 12.64 -0.56 15.88
CA ASP A 103 13.29 -1.82 15.54
C ASP A 103 12.61 -3.05 16.21
N LEU A 104 11.28 -3.06 16.29
CA LEU A 104 10.54 -4.18 16.86
C LEU A 104 10.37 -5.32 15.84
N ASP A 105 10.25 -6.55 16.33
CA ASP A 105 9.86 -7.71 15.52
C ASP A 105 8.60 -8.34 16.11
N ILE A 106 7.45 -8.13 15.48
CA ILE A 106 6.15 -8.56 15.99
C ILE A 106 5.61 -9.69 15.11
N VAL A 107 5.36 -10.85 15.73
CA VAL A 107 4.69 -11.99 15.10
C VAL A 107 3.41 -12.29 15.87
N THR A 108 2.27 -12.14 15.22
CA THR A 108 0.97 -12.12 15.90
C THR A 108 -0.14 -12.69 15.01
N GLY A 109 -1.16 -13.26 15.64
CA GLY A 109 -2.45 -13.58 14.99
C GLY A 109 -3.58 -12.59 15.34
N ALA A 110 -3.29 -11.58 16.16
CA ALA A 110 -4.15 -10.45 16.52
C ALA A 110 -3.59 -9.14 15.94
N THR A 111 -4.30 -8.02 16.11
CA THR A 111 -3.75 -6.69 15.78
C THR A 111 -2.37 -6.47 16.38
N ALA A 112 -1.38 -6.07 15.59
CA ALA A 112 -0.01 -6.02 16.09
C ALA A 112 0.23 -4.82 17.00
N ILE A 113 -0.15 -3.63 16.56
CA ILE A 113 -0.08 -2.40 17.34
C ILE A 113 -1.42 -1.69 17.23
N ARG A 114 -2.09 -1.54 18.36
CA ARG A 114 -3.33 -0.76 18.48
C ARG A 114 -3.04 0.55 19.21
N MET A 115 -3.43 1.66 18.61
CA MET A 115 -3.26 3.01 19.13
C MET A 115 -4.63 3.64 19.35
N ASP A 116 -4.94 4.01 20.59
CA ASP A 116 -6.18 4.70 20.94
C ASP A 116 -5.80 6.05 21.58
N GLN A 117 -6.25 7.17 21.00
CA GLN A 117 -5.99 8.52 21.52
C GLN A 117 -4.50 8.79 21.78
N ALA A 118 -3.66 8.43 20.82
CA ALA A 118 -2.21 8.55 20.92
C ALA A 118 -1.66 9.62 19.98
N SER A 119 -0.72 10.43 20.46
CA SER A 119 -0.14 11.50 19.65
C SER A 119 1.38 11.58 19.72
N GLN A 120 2.00 12.09 18.65
CA GLN A 120 3.46 12.28 18.59
C GLN A 120 4.24 10.97 18.80
N VAL A 121 3.65 9.84 18.41
CA VAL A 121 4.28 8.51 18.47
C VAL A 121 5.15 8.30 17.24
N GLN A 122 6.32 7.69 17.45
CA GLN A 122 7.21 7.26 16.38
C GLN A 122 7.28 5.73 16.37
N ILE A 123 6.87 5.12 15.26
CA ILE A 123 7.06 3.69 15.01
C ILE A 123 7.97 3.53 13.80
N GLU A 124 9.20 3.07 14.04
CA GLU A 124 10.25 3.05 13.03
C GLU A 124 10.98 1.72 12.97
N GLY A 125 11.33 1.29 11.75
CA GLY A 125 12.15 0.09 11.52
C GLY A 125 11.50 -1.21 12.01
N THR A 126 10.18 -1.19 12.26
CA THR A 126 9.47 -2.31 12.86
C THR A 126 9.02 -3.30 11.78
N THR A 127 9.24 -4.59 12.03
CA THR A 127 8.77 -5.68 11.19
C THR A 127 7.54 -6.33 11.82
N ILE A 128 6.45 -6.43 11.07
CA ILE A 128 5.20 -7.06 11.50
C ILE A 128 4.86 -8.20 10.54
N THR A 129 4.69 -9.40 11.10
CA THR A 129 4.19 -10.57 10.36
C THR A 129 2.90 -11.07 11.00
N GLY A 130 1.79 -10.91 10.28
CA GLY A 130 0.47 -11.38 10.69
C GLY A 130 0.15 -12.81 10.23
N GLN A 131 -1.13 -13.18 10.37
CA GLN A 131 -1.72 -14.45 9.90
C GLN A 131 -2.97 -14.25 9.02
N PHE A 132 -3.13 -13.07 8.43
CA PHE A 132 -4.36 -12.53 7.80
C PHE A 132 -5.54 -12.34 8.77
N GLY A 133 -6.45 -11.42 8.42
CA GLY A 133 -7.72 -11.19 9.13
C GLY A 133 -7.68 -10.12 10.23
N GLU A 134 -6.50 -9.60 10.56
CA GLU A 134 -6.30 -8.55 11.59
C GLU A 134 -5.33 -7.48 11.07
N HIS A 135 -5.35 -6.29 11.68
CA HIS A 135 -4.55 -5.14 11.25
C HIS A 135 -3.10 -5.22 11.77
N ALA A 136 -2.12 -4.72 11.02
CA ALA A 136 -0.78 -4.56 11.58
C ALA A 136 -0.75 -3.37 12.55
N ILE A 137 -1.12 -2.19 12.07
CA ILE A 137 -1.15 -0.97 12.87
C ILE A 137 -2.54 -0.34 12.73
N ASP A 138 -3.24 -0.19 13.85
CA ASP A 138 -4.60 0.31 13.97
C ASP A 138 -4.60 1.60 14.79
N LEU A 139 -5.05 2.70 14.18
CA LEU A 139 -5.13 4.03 14.79
C LEU A 139 -6.59 4.44 14.92
N ASN A 140 -6.97 4.78 16.14
CA ASN A 140 -8.24 5.44 16.45
C ASN A 140 -7.98 6.74 17.22
N GLU A 141 -8.53 7.86 16.75
CA GLU A 141 -8.39 9.19 17.37
C GLU A 141 -6.92 9.59 17.65
N SER A 142 -5.99 9.14 16.81
CA SER A 142 -4.54 9.22 17.08
C SER A 142 -3.83 10.11 16.06
N ASN A 143 -3.20 11.18 16.52
CA ASN A 143 -2.81 12.30 15.67
C ASN A 143 -1.30 12.58 15.66
N ASP A 144 -0.81 13.21 14.60
CA ASP A 144 0.56 13.74 14.56
C ASP A 144 1.64 12.67 14.79
N ASN A 145 1.40 11.43 14.34
CA ASN A 145 2.32 10.30 14.48
C ASN A 145 3.18 10.07 13.23
N VAL A 146 4.31 9.38 13.40
CA VAL A 146 5.25 9.07 12.33
C VAL A 146 5.49 7.55 12.27
N PHE A 147 5.21 6.98 11.10
CA PHE A 147 5.47 5.58 10.77
C PHE A 147 6.52 5.54 9.67
N ALA A 148 7.74 5.13 10.00
CA ALA A 148 8.88 5.20 9.10
C ALA A 148 9.54 3.83 8.89
N GLU A 149 9.83 3.48 7.63
CA GLU A 149 10.66 2.30 7.30
C GLU A 149 10.16 0.97 7.90
N ASN A 150 8.84 0.82 8.09
CA ASN A 150 8.26 -0.40 8.62
C ASN A 150 8.04 -1.44 7.52
N SER A 151 8.16 -2.73 7.85
CA SER A 151 7.92 -3.84 6.92
C SER A 151 6.77 -4.70 7.43
N ILE A 152 5.68 -4.75 6.67
CA ILE A 152 4.43 -5.39 7.07
C ILE A 152 4.00 -6.44 6.03
N LYS A 153 3.54 -7.61 6.48
CA LYS A 153 2.98 -8.62 5.58
C LYS A 153 1.93 -9.52 6.22
N ARG A 154 1.06 -10.08 5.38
CA ARG A 154 0.04 -11.09 5.75
C ARG A 154 -0.90 -10.59 6.82
N VAL A 155 -1.49 -9.42 6.59
CA VAL A 155 -2.48 -8.78 7.45
C VAL A 155 -3.72 -8.45 6.64
N GLU A 156 -4.80 -8.10 7.34
CA GLU A 156 -5.95 -7.45 6.70
C GLU A 156 -5.47 -6.09 6.18
N ASP A 157 -5.18 -5.16 7.09
CA ASP A 157 -4.71 -3.82 6.73
C ASP A 157 -3.32 -3.57 7.30
N GLY A 158 -2.40 -3.09 6.46
CA GLY A 158 -1.08 -2.67 6.92
C GLY A 158 -1.18 -1.50 7.89
N PHE A 159 -1.91 -0.46 7.48
CA PHE A 159 -2.27 0.66 8.33
C PHE A 159 -3.77 0.89 8.20
N TYR A 160 -4.50 0.67 9.30
CA TYR A 160 -5.90 1.07 9.44
C TYR A 160 -5.93 2.35 10.27
N VAL A 161 -6.52 3.40 9.72
CA VAL A 161 -6.48 4.76 10.28
C VAL A 161 -7.87 5.34 10.25
N GLU A 162 -8.43 5.62 11.43
CA GLU A 162 -9.77 6.16 11.60
C GLU A 162 -9.73 7.40 12.52
N ASP A 163 -10.37 8.49 12.09
CA ASP A 163 -10.46 9.77 12.83
C ASP A 163 -9.10 10.28 13.36
N SER A 164 -8.05 10.18 12.53
CA SER A 164 -6.66 10.27 12.96
C SER A 164 -5.84 11.18 12.02
N ASP A 165 -5.72 12.45 12.38
CA ASP A 165 -5.19 13.51 11.52
C ASP A 165 -3.66 13.64 11.55
N ARG A 166 -3.12 14.22 10.48
CA ARG A 166 -1.71 14.67 10.36
C ARG A 166 -0.68 13.58 10.64
N ASN A 167 -1.03 12.33 10.31
CA ASN A 167 -0.12 11.20 10.41
C ASN A 167 0.76 11.09 9.16
N THR A 168 2.06 10.82 9.36
CA THR A 168 3.04 10.66 8.29
C THR A 168 3.48 9.21 8.19
N PHE A 169 3.31 8.62 7.01
CA PHE A 169 3.74 7.28 6.64
C PHE A 169 4.83 7.41 5.57
N THR A 170 6.07 7.11 5.91
CA THR A 170 7.20 7.27 4.99
C THR A 170 8.08 6.03 4.86
N GLY A 171 8.44 5.64 3.63
CA GLY A 171 9.35 4.53 3.38
C GLY A 171 8.83 3.15 3.83
N ASN A 172 7.54 3.01 4.12
CA ASN A 172 6.98 1.73 4.59
C ASN A 172 6.79 0.75 3.43
N GLN A 173 6.88 -0.54 3.74
CA GLN A 173 6.69 -1.63 2.80
C GLN A 173 5.56 -2.53 3.30
N VAL A 174 4.49 -2.65 2.52
CA VAL A 174 3.37 -3.56 2.82
C VAL A 174 3.19 -4.55 1.67
N SER A 175 3.07 -5.84 1.97
CA SER A 175 2.87 -6.86 0.94
C SER A 175 1.99 -8.02 1.37
N GLU A 176 1.43 -8.76 0.42
CA GLU A 176 0.63 -9.96 0.69
C GLU A 176 -0.50 -9.67 1.70
N SER A 177 -1.25 -8.57 1.53
CA SER A 177 -2.27 -8.10 2.48
C SER A 177 -3.57 -7.67 1.76
N HIS A 178 -4.65 -7.40 2.50
CA HIS A 178 -5.86 -6.85 1.87
C HIS A 178 -5.60 -5.41 1.44
N TYR A 179 -5.36 -4.52 2.40
CA TYR A 179 -5.02 -3.11 2.16
C TYR A 179 -3.59 -2.82 2.61
N GLY A 180 -2.85 -2.04 1.81
CA GLY A 180 -1.60 -1.44 2.29
C GLY A 180 -1.88 -0.34 3.31
N PHE A 181 -2.67 0.63 2.89
CA PHE A 181 -3.15 1.74 3.70
C PHE A 181 -4.67 1.86 3.56
N HIS A 182 -5.35 2.04 4.69
CA HIS A 182 -6.78 2.26 4.76
C HIS A 182 -7.01 3.47 5.65
N ILE A 183 -7.13 4.65 5.02
CA ILE A 183 -7.24 5.95 5.68
C ILE A 183 -8.69 6.41 5.61
N MET A 184 -9.31 6.61 6.77
CA MET A 184 -10.72 6.97 6.89
C MET A 184 -10.91 8.20 7.77
N TYR A 185 -11.75 9.12 7.30
CA TYR A 185 -12.24 10.28 8.07
C TYR A 185 -11.11 11.09 8.72
N SER A 186 -9.98 11.22 8.02
CA SER A 186 -8.76 11.81 8.56
C SER A 186 -8.27 12.95 7.67
N GLU A 187 -7.71 14.00 8.27
CA GLU A 187 -7.20 15.17 7.57
C GLU A 187 -5.68 15.15 7.44
N GLU A 188 -5.16 15.66 6.32
CA GLU A 188 -3.73 15.94 6.13
C GLU A 188 -2.78 14.74 6.32
N ALA A 189 -3.24 13.51 6.04
CA ALA A 189 -2.38 12.34 6.00
C ALA A 189 -1.31 12.46 4.91
N ALA A 190 -0.08 12.04 5.21
CA ALA A 190 1.05 12.06 4.28
C ALA A 190 1.58 10.65 4.03
N LEU A 191 1.38 10.11 2.83
CA LEU A 191 1.94 8.85 2.35
C LEU A 191 3.08 9.17 1.38
N ILE A 192 4.33 9.00 1.82
CA ILE A 192 5.51 9.42 1.07
C ILE A 192 6.47 8.24 0.86
N ASP A 193 6.88 7.96 -0.37
CA ASP A 193 7.90 6.95 -0.71
C ASP A 193 7.59 5.52 -0.18
N ASN A 194 6.31 5.18 0.01
CA ASN A 194 5.92 3.83 0.45
C ASN A 194 5.83 2.86 -0.73
N LYS A 195 5.93 1.56 -0.44
CA LYS A 195 5.75 0.50 -1.42
C LYS A 195 4.68 -0.46 -0.96
N VAL A 196 3.65 -0.64 -1.78
CA VAL A 196 2.63 -1.66 -1.56
C VAL A 196 2.56 -2.58 -2.75
N ALA A 197 2.77 -3.87 -2.51
CA ALA A 197 2.85 -4.87 -3.56
C ALA A 197 2.09 -6.15 -3.24
N ASP A 198 1.50 -6.76 -4.28
CA ASP A 198 0.84 -8.06 -4.18
C ASP A 198 -0.25 -8.07 -3.07
N SER A 199 -1.00 -6.98 -2.98
CA SER A 199 -2.15 -6.78 -2.08
C SER A 199 -3.45 -6.62 -2.90
N PHE A 200 -4.62 -6.62 -2.26
CA PHE A 200 -5.86 -6.35 -3.01
C PHE A 200 -5.95 -4.87 -3.39
N THR A 201 -5.73 -3.98 -2.43
CA THR A 201 -5.69 -2.54 -2.68
C THR A 201 -4.43 -1.92 -2.09
N GLY A 202 -3.73 -1.13 -2.89
CA GLY A 202 -2.49 -0.49 -2.45
C GLY A 202 -2.74 0.53 -1.35
N ALA A 203 -3.60 1.50 -1.62
CA ALA A 203 -4.12 2.43 -0.61
C ALA A 203 -5.59 2.78 -0.91
N MET A 204 -6.39 2.90 0.14
CA MET A 204 -7.71 3.51 0.13
C MET A 204 -7.68 4.74 1.02
N VAL A 205 -8.15 5.87 0.49
CA VAL A 205 -8.32 7.13 1.20
C VAL A 205 -9.78 7.52 1.07
N MET A 206 -10.48 7.52 2.21
CA MET A 206 -11.93 7.61 2.31
C MET A 206 -12.34 8.72 3.25
N GLY A 207 -13.25 9.60 2.81
CA GLY A 207 -13.76 10.68 3.68
C GLY A 207 -12.66 11.61 4.19
N ALA A 208 -11.52 11.68 3.48
CA ALA A 208 -10.33 12.40 3.91
C ALA A 208 -10.25 13.77 3.21
N SER A 209 -9.64 14.74 3.88
CA SER A 209 -9.43 16.07 3.32
C SER A 209 -7.96 16.50 3.39
N GLY A 210 -7.49 17.13 2.32
CA GLY A 210 -6.09 17.49 2.16
C GLY A 210 -5.18 16.26 2.07
N GLY A 211 -3.92 16.44 2.44
CA GLY A 211 -2.94 15.36 2.47
C GLY A 211 -2.18 15.17 1.16
N ILE A 212 -1.16 14.33 1.24
CA ILE A 212 -0.17 14.12 0.18
C ILE A 212 0.05 12.63 0.00
N ILE A 213 -0.03 12.17 -1.23
CA ILE A 213 0.35 10.83 -1.65
C ILE A 213 1.44 11.03 -2.70
N GLU A 214 2.71 10.91 -2.30
CA GLU A 214 3.85 11.27 -3.12
C GLU A 214 4.94 10.19 -3.20
N GLY A 215 5.48 9.93 -4.39
CA GLY A 215 6.63 9.03 -4.56
C GLY A 215 6.36 7.55 -4.28
N ASN A 216 5.09 7.15 -4.08
CA ASN A 216 4.75 5.78 -3.69
C ASN A 216 4.76 4.82 -4.89
N GLU A 217 5.07 3.54 -4.65
CA GLU A 217 4.94 2.44 -5.62
C GLU A 217 3.76 1.53 -5.22
N PHE A 218 2.69 1.55 -6.01
CA PHE A 218 1.54 0.65 -5.87
C PHE A 218 1.55 -0.37 -7.01
N LYS A 219 1.84 -1.63 -6.69
CA LYS A 219 2.20 -2.62 -7.70
C LYS A 219 1.53 -3.97 -7.55
N ASN A 220 1.19 -4.58 -8.69
CA ASN A 220 0.63 -5.93 -8.77
C ASN A 220 -0.65 -6.13 -7.95
N ASN A 221 -1.41 -5.08 -7.66
CA ASN A 221 -2.69 -5.20 -6.97
C ASN A 221 -3.77 -5.56 -8.00
N ASN A 222 -3.82 -6.84 -8.38
CA ASN A 222 -4.61 -7.30 -9.53
C ASN A 222 -5.29 -8.67 -9.37
N GLU A 223 -5.11 -9.36 -8.24
CA GLU A 223 -5.68 -10.71 -8.06
C GLU A 223 -7.17 -10.70 -7.69
N ASN A 224 -7.70 -9.57 -7.22
CA ASN A 224 -9.10 -9.41 -6.83
C ASN A 224 -9.90 -8.60 -7.87
N VAL A 225 -11.18 -8.92 -8.05
CA VAL A 225 -12.10 -8.19 -8.95
C VAL A 225 -12.39 -6.75 -8.50
N HIS A 226 -12.12 -6.44 -7.23
CA HIS A 226 -12.21 -5.10 -6.66
C HIS A 226 -10.82 -4.49 -6.41
N ALA A 227 -9.74 -5.06 -6.95
CA ALA A 227 -8.39 -4.56 -6.70
C ALA A 227 -8.14 -3.18 -7.32
N GLN A 228 -7.43 -2.31 -6.57
CA GLN A 228 -6.93 -1.01 -7.05
C GLN A 228 -5.49 -0.75 -6.58
N GLY A 229 -4.71 0.03 -7.34
CA GLY A 229 -3.45 0.59 -6.86
C GLY A 229 -3.72 1.65 -5.78
N LEU A 230 -4.54 2.63 -6.12
CA LEU A 230 -4.99 3.70 -5.22
C LEU A 230 -6.48 3.97 -5.43
N LEU A 231 -7.23 4.10 -4.35
CA LEU A 231 -8.63 4.50 -4.34
C LEU A 231 -8.81 5.78 -3.52
N LEU A 232 -9.35 6.83 -4.14
CA LEU A 232 -9.94 7.98 -3.47
C LEU A 232 -11.46 7.83 -3.45
N TYR A 233 -12.05 7.82 -2.27
CA TYR A 233 -13.50 7.80 -2.08
C TYR A 233 -13.93 8.99 -1.23
N ASP A 234 -14.88 9.80 -1.71
CA ASP A 234 -15.45 10.94 -0.95
C ASP A 234 -14.36 11.83 -0.32
N SER A 235 -13.30 12.10 -1.09
CA SER A 235 -12.11 12.81 -0.62
C SER A 235 -11.90 14.11 -1.38
N THR A 236 -11.29 15.11 -0.72
CA THR A 236 -11.11 16.43 -1.30
C THR A 236 -9.75 17.06 -1.02
N GLY A 237 -9.19 17.76 -2.01
CA GLY A 237 -7.93 18.49 -1.84
C GLY A 237 -6.69 17.61 -1.64
N VAL A 238 -6.76 16.32 -1.97
CA VAL A 238 -5.61 15.39 -1.91
C VAL A 238 -4.68 15.67 -3.07
N ARG A 239 -3.37 15.76 -2.80
CA ARG A 239 -2.34 15.85 -3.83
C ARG A 239 -1.69 14.50 -4.07
N ILE A 240 -1.85 13.95 -5.27
CA ILE A 240 -1.30 12.67 -5.72
C ILE A 240 -0.21 12.96 -6.74
N ALA A 241 1.06 12.87 -6.34
CA ALA A 241 2.18 13.24 -7.20
C ALA A 241 3.30 12.21 -7.28
N GLU A 242 3.97 12.11 -8.42
CA GLU A 242 5.22 11.32 -8.56
C GLU A 242 5.07 9.83 -8.18
N ASN A 243 3.86 9.29 -8.14
CA ASN A 243 3.62 7.89 -7.78
C ASN A 243 3.78 6.97 -8.99
N GLN A 244 4.13 5.72 -8.73
CA GLN A 244 4.19 4.65 -9.71
C GLN A 244 3.06 3.64 -9.46
N LEU A 245 2.07 3.62 -10.34
CA LEU A 245 0.94 2.70 -10.30
C LEU A 245 1.14 1.65 -11.40
N ILE A 246 1.64 0.47 -11.03
CA ILE A 246 2.16 -0.53 -11.96
C ILE A 246 1.41 -1.85 -11.87
N ASN A 247 0.90 -2.34 -13.01
CA ASN A 247 0.31 -3.68 -13.13
C ASN A 247 -0.84 -3.94 -12.14
N ASN A 248 -1.64 -2.92 -11.85
CA ASN A 248 -2.85 -3.05 -11.04
C ASN A 248 -4.07 -3.32 -11.93
N ARG A 249 -5.16 -3.83 -11.35
CA ARG A 249 -6.43 -3.93 -12.07
C ARG A 249 -6.94 -2.52 -12.41
N ILE A 250 -7.12 -1.67 -11.42
CA ILE A 250 -7.28 -0.22 -11.63
C ILE A 250 -6.05 0.45 -11.02
N GLY A 251 -5.37 1.32 -11.76
CA GLY A 251 -4.26 2.11 -11.23
C GLY A 251 -4.77 3.05 -10.16
N LEU A 252 -5.51 4.08 -10.56
CA LEU A 252 -6.17 5.04 -9.68
C LEU A 252 -7.68 5.02 -9.91
N PHE A 253 -8.46 4.82 -8.85
CA PHE A 253 -9.90 4.98 -8.86
C PHE A 253 -10.30 6.20 -8.03
N ILE A 254 -11.02 7.12 -8.64
CA ILE A 254 -11.54 8.35 -8.02
C ILE A 254 -13.07 8.26 -8.03
N GLU A 255 -13.65 8.13 -6.85
CA GLU A 255 -15.09 7.95 -6.66
C GLU A 255 -15.65 9.01 -5.71
N GLN A 256 -16.70 9.71 -6.15
CA GLN A 256 -17.37 10.76 -5.37
C GLN A 256 -16.40 11.82 -4.80
N ALA A 257 -15.26 12.04 -5.47
CA ALA A 257 -14.19 12.89 -4.96
C ALA A 257 -14.12 14.22 -5.72
N ASP A 258 -13.68 15.28 -5.04
CA ASP A 258 -13.72 16.65 -5.55
C ASP A 258 -12.42 17.42 -5.30
N ALA A 259 -11.98 18.25 -6.25
CA ALA A 259 -10.86 19.17 -6.08
C ALA A 259 -9.51 18.51 -5.71
N ASN A 260 -9.26 17.29 -6.17
CA ASN A 260 -7.97 16.61 -6.01
C ASN A 260 -7.03 16.88 -7.18
N GLU A 261 -5.72 16.82 -6.94
CA GLU A 261 -4.68 17.02 -7.97
C GLU A 261 -3.92 15.71 -8.21
N VAL A 262 -3.88 15.24 -9.45
CA VAL A 262 -3.14 14.07 -9.90
C VAL A 262 -2.10 14.52 -10.91
N LYS A 263 -0.83 14.56 -10.47
CA LYS A 263 0.25 15.17 -11.25
C LYS A 263 1.52 14.33 -11.31
N ASP A 264 2.22 14.30 -12.44
CA ASP A 264 3.55 13.67 -12.57
C ASP A 264 3.60 12.18 -12.17
N ASN A 265 2.46 11.47 -12.20
CA ASN A 265 2.40 10.05 -11.86
C ASN A 265 2.68 9.18 -13.09
N LEU A 266 3.24 7.99 -12.85
CA LEU A 266 3.42 6.95 -13.86
C LEU A 266 2.33 5.87 -13.69
N PHE A 267 1.47 5.76 -14.70
CA PHE A 267 0.53 4.65 -14.83
C PHE A 267 1.04 3.65 -15.86
N LEU A 268 1.52 2.49 -15.41
CA LEU A 268 2.19 1.51 -16.26
C LEU A 268 1.50 0.14 -16.22
N SER A 269 1.08 -0.35 -17.39
CA SER A 269 0.58 -1.73 -17.54
C SER A 269 -0.61 -2.10 -16.65
N ASN A 270 -1.44 -1.14 -16.27
CA ASN A 270 -2.68 -1.39 -15.56
C ASN A 270 -3.77 -1.88 -16.53
N TYR A 271 -4.76 -2.61 -16.02
CA TYR A 271 -5.94 -2.97 -16.83
C TYR A 271 -6.79 -1.71 -17.12
N ILE A 272 -6.99 -0.86 -16.12
CA ILE A 272 -7.49 0.51 -16.26
C ILE A 272 -6.52 1.44 -15.55
N ALA A 273 -6.01 2.47 -16.21
CA ALA A 273 -5.01 3.35 -15.60
C ALA A 273 -5.65 4.31 -14.59
N VAL A 274 -6.64 5.09 -15.03
CA VAL A 274 -7.44 5.95 -14.16
C VAL A 274 -8.94 5.75 -14.42
N GLN A 275 -9.74 5.70 -13.37
CA GLN A 275 -11.20 5.59 -13.43
C GLN A 275 -11.84 6.67 -12.57
N PHE A 276 -12.89 7.31 -13.10
CA PHE A 276 -13.71 8.29 -12.40
C PHE A 276 -15.16 7.80 -12.30
N LEU A 277 -15.74 7.95 -11.13
CA LEU A 277 -17.17 7.72 -10.89
C LEU A 277 -17.74 8.87 -10.06
N GLU A 278 -18.75 9.56 -10.62
CA GLU A 278 -19.48 10.65 -9.94
C GLU A 278 -18.55 11.69 -9.28
N SER A 279 -17.42 12.01 -9.92
CA SER A 279 -16.37 12.88 -9.40
C SER A 279 -16.22 14.14 -10.24
N ALA A 280 -15.87 15.27 -9.62
CA ALA A 280 -15.84 16.58 -10.27
C ALA A 280 -14.64 17.43 -9.83
N ASN A 281 -14.28 18.45 -10.60
CA ASN A 281 -13.27 19.45 -10.26
C ASN A 281 -11.87 18.90 -9.93
N ASN A 282 -11.58 17.64 -10.24
CA ASN A 282 -10.23 17.08 -10.10
C ASN A 282 -9.37 17.51 -11.30
N ILE A 283 -8.08 17.68 -11.07
CA ILE A 283 -7.10 18.08 -12.09
C ILE A 283 -6.15 16.91 -12.34
N ILE A 284 -6.02 16.50 -13.59
CA ILE A 284 -5.16 15.38 -14.02
C ILE A 284 -4.21 15.91 -15.08
N SER A 285 -2.96 16.12 -14.68
CA SER A 285 -1.99 16.77 -15.55
C SER A 285 -0.60 16.17 -15.48
N GLU A 286 0.13 16.23 -16.58
CA GLU A 286 1.56 15.86 -16.62
C GLU A 286 1.85 14.39 -16.23
N ASN A 287 0.85 13.51 -16.28
CA ASN A 287 1.01 12.09 -15.97
C ASN A 287 1.44 11.28 -17.22
N ASP A 288 2.14 10.17 -16.99
CA ASP A 288 2.56 9.23 -18.02
C ASP A 288 1.66 7.98 -18.03
N PHE A 289 0.78 7.87 -19.03
CA PHE A 289 -0.03 6.69 -19.30
C PHE A 289 0.67 5.80 -20.33
N ARG A 290 1.14 4.62 -19.89
CA ARG A 290 1.93 3.72 -20.73
C ARG A 290 1.49 2.26 -20.59
N LEU A 291 1.31 1.59 -21.73
CA LEU A 291 1.03 0.17 -21.86
C LEU A 291 -0.20 -0.27 -21.05
N ASN A 292 -1.09 0.66 -20.70
CA ASN A 292 -2.33 0.35 -20.02
C ASN A 292 -3.31 -0.24 -21.03
N LEU A 293 -4.13 -1.18 -20.59
CA LEU A 293 -5.10 -1.80 -21.48
C LEU A 293 -6.21 -0.79 -21.83
N ASN A 294 -6.63 0.00 -20.84
CA ASN A 294 -7.47 1.17 -20.97
C ASN A 294 -6.82 2.32 -20.17
N GLU A 295 -6.58 3.47 -20.80
CA GLU A 295 -5.85 4.56 -20.17
C GLU A 295 -6.74 5.40 -19.24
N ALA A 296 -8.02 5.64 -19.57
CA ALA A 296 -8.91 6.43 -18.74
C ALA A 296 -10.40 6.09 -18.93
N GLN A 297 -11.17 6.17 -17.86
CA GLN A 297 -12.62 5.96 -17.86
C GLN A 297 -13.33 7.00 -17.01
N ALA A 298 -14.47 7.50 -17.46
CA ALA A 298 -15.32 8.38 -16.67
C ALA A 298 -16.79 8.01 -16.79
N ILE A 299 -17.45 7.98 -15.65
CA ILE A 299 -18.90 7.85 -15.54
C ILE A 299 -19.40 9.05 -14.73
N LYS A 300 -20.29 9.85 -15.33
CA LYS A 300 -20.86 11.08 -14.71
C LYS A 300 -19.78 11.99 -14.10
N SER A 301 -18.65 12.13 -14.77
CA SER A 301 -17.44 12.78 -14.25
C SER A 301 -16.83 13.76 -15.27
N SER A 302 -17.68 14.44 -16.04
CA SER A 302 -17.25 15.35 -17.13
C SER A 302 -16.71 16.70 -16.65
N GLN A 303 -16.82 17.01 -15.34
CA GLN A 303 -16.35 18.25 -14.74
C GLN A 303 -14.90 18.18 -14.23
N ASN A 304 -14.14 17.14 -14.58
CA ASN A 304 -12.72 17.06 -14.28
C ASN A 304 -11.88 17.68 -15.39
N GLU A 305 -10.73 18.25 -15.03
CA GLU A 305 -9.77 18.82 -15.96
C GLU A 305 -8.68 17.79 -16.27
N VAL A 306 -8.46 17.53 -17.55
CA VAL A 306 -7.41 16.63 -18.04
C VAL A 306 -6.57 17.41 -19.04
N ASN A 307 -5.28 17.57 -18.77
CA ASN A 307 -4.43 18.43 -19.58
C ASN A 307 -2.94 18.03 -19.53
N GLY A 308 -2.27 18.00 -20.67
CA GLY A 308 -0.82 17.87 -20.68
C GLY A 308 -0.32 16.52 -20.19
N ASN A 309 -1.10 15.45 -20.32
CA ASN A 309 -0.65 14.11 -19.99
C ASN A 309 -0.03 13.44 -21.23
N TYR A 310 0.88 12.50 -21.01
CA TYR A 310 1.39 11.64 -22.07
C TYR A 310 0.53 10.38 -22.17
N TRP A 311 -0.07 10.15 -23.33
CA TRP A 311 -0.87 8.96 -23.66
C TRP A 311 -0.16 8.16 -24.74
N ASP A 312 0.22 6.92 -24.51
CA ASP A 312 1.03 6.17 -25.50
C ASP A 312 0.21 5.74 -26.72
N SER A 313 -1.11 5.64 -26.58
CA SER A 313 -2.03 5.29 -27.66
C SER A 313 -2.44 6.47 -28.55
N ALA A 314 -2.18 7.71 -28.10
CA ALA A 314 -2.60 8.91 -28.80
C ALA A 314 -1.87 9.11 -30.13
N VAL A 315 -2.63 9.52 -31.15
CA VAL A 315 -2.06 10.08 -32.38
C VAL A 315 -1.69 11.53 -32.10
N LYS A 316 -0.42 11.88 -32.27
CA LYS A 316 0.11 13.19 -31.89
C LYS A 316 0.70 13.94 -33.07
N VAL A 317 0.54 15.26 -33.08
CA VAL A 317 1.13 16.18 -34.06
C VAL A 317 1.54 17.45 -33.31
N ASP A 318 2.76 17.91 -33.50
CA ASP A 318 3.28 19.15 -32.92
C ASP A 318 3.83 20.02 -34.07
N VAL A 319 3.02 20.97 -34.53
CA VAL A 319 3.36 21.85 -35.66
C VAL A 319 4.22 23.04 -35.19
N ASN A 320 4.03 23.50 -33.95
CA ASN A 320 4.62 24.72 -33.43
C ASN A 320 5.95 24.48 -32.67
N GLY A 321 6.26 23.23 -32.34
CA GLY A 321 7.47 22.79 -31.66
C GLY A 321 7.45 22.99 -30.13
N ASP A 322 6.29 23.17 -29.51
CA ASP A 322 6.17 23.43 -28.07
C ASP A 322 6.15 22.18 -27.18
N GLN A 323 6.24 20.99 -27.80
CA GLN A 323 6.21 19.65 -27.17
C GLN A 323 4.82 19.18 -26.71
N TYR A 324 3.76 19.91 -27.05
CA TYR A 324 2.37 19.50 -26.88
C TYR A 324 1.76 19.15 -28.23
N SER A 325 0.77 18.25 -28.22
CA SER A 325 0.05 17.83 -29.41
C SER A 325 -1.06 18.81 -29.73
N ASP A 326 -1.08 19.33 -30.95
CA ASP A 326 -2.18 20.13 -31.53
C ASP A 326 -3.45 19.28 -31.75
N LEU A 327 -3.37 17.95 -31.59
CA LEU A 327 -4.50 17.03 -31.62
C LEU A 327 -4.89 16.61 -30.20
N PRO A 328 -6.18 16.70 -29.84
CA PRO A 328 -6.66 16.26 -28.53
C PRO A 328 -6.66 14.73 -28.42
N TYR A 329 -6.57 14.26 -27.19
CA TYR A 329 -6.83 12.87 -26.82
C TYR A 329 -8.19 12.76 -26.12
N GLU A 330 -9.03 11.82 -26.58
CA GLU A 330 -10.36 11.56 -26.02
C GLU A 330 -10.38 10.18 -25.35
N ALA A 331 -10.67 10.14 -24.05
CA ALA A 331 -10.91 8.90 -23.33
C ALA A 331 -12.36 8.43 -23.56
N ASP A 332 -12.58 7.64 -24.61
CA ASP A 332 -13.92 7.20 -25.00
C ASP A 332 -14.39 5.97 -24.18
N PRO A 333 -15.46 6.08 -23.35
CA PRO A 333 -15.99 4.98 -22.57
C PRO A 333 -16.80 3.98 -23.41
N TYR A 334 -16.92 4.16 -24.74
CA TYR A 334 -17.79 3.38 -25.61
C TYR A 334 -17.74 1.87 -25.36
N PHE A 335 -16.53 1.30 -25.29
CA PHE A 335 -16.39 -0.15 -25.07
C PHE A 335 -16.96 -0.59 -23.73
N LEU A 336 -16.82 0.25 -22.71
CA LEU A 336 -17.29 -0.05 -21.36
C LEU A 336 -18.80 0.02 -21.28
N SER A 337 -19.39 1.09 -21.81
CA SER A 337 -20.85 1.21 -21.92
C SER A 337 -21.44 0.00 -22.64
N LEU A 338 -20.77 -0.47 -23.69
CA LEU A 338 -21.18 -1.66 -24.42
C LEU A 338 -21.07 -2.95 -23.58
N THR A 339 -19.98 -3.13 -22.83
CA THR A 339 -19.80 -4.31 -21.96
C THR A 339 -20.60 -4.27 -20.67
N ASP A 340 -21.01 -3.09 -20.22
CA ASP A 340 -21.91 -2.94 -19.07
C ASP A 340 -23.33 -3.37 -19.44
N GLU A 341 -23.77 -3.03 -20.66
CA GLU A 341 -25.05 -3.49 -21.20
C GLU A 341 -25.04 -4.98 -21.58
N VAL A 342 -23.93 -5.46 -22.17
CA VAL A 342 -23.77 -6.86 -22.61
C VAL A 342 -22.35 -7.37 -22.27
N PRO A 343 -22.17 -8.04 -21.10
CA PRO A 343 -20.86 -8.49 -20.60
C PRO A 343 -20.07 -9.39 -21.55
N GLU A 344 -20.74 -10.15 -22.41
CA GLU A 344 -20.10 -11.05 -23.38
C GLU A 344 -19.21 -10.30 -24.39
N TYR A 345 -19.42 -8.99 -24.58
CA TYR A 345 -18.56 -8.19 -25.46
C TYR A 345 -17.12 -8.03 -24.96
N GLN A 346 -16.85 -8.34 -23.69
CA GLN A 346 -15.49 -8.39 -23.14
C GLN A 346 -14.58 -9.35 -23.94
N LEU A 347 -15.15 -10.42 -24.51
CA LEU A 347 -14.42 -11.37 -25.37
C LEU A 347 -13.85 -10.74 -26.65
N PHE A 348 -14.39 -9.60 -27.08
CA PHE A 348 -13.99 -8.89 -28.29
C PHE A 348 -13.13 -7.67 -27.99
N PHE A 349 -12.63 -7.54 -26.75
CA PHE A 349 -11.75 -6.46 -26.35
C PHE A 349 -10.54 -6.35 -27.31
N GLN A 350 -10.28 -5.13 -27.81
CA GLN A 350 -9.27 -4.83 -28.83
C GLN A 350 -9.34 -5.64 -30.13
N SER A 351 -10.44 -6.35 -30.40
CA SER A 351 -10.64 -6.98 -31.70
C SER A 351 -10.72 -5.90 -32.80
N PRO A 352 -10.24 -6.18 -34.02
CA PRO A 352 -10.26 -5.19 -35.10
C PRO A 352 -11.65 -4.61 -35.38
N GLY A 353 -12.70 -5.42 -35.27
CA GLY A 353 -14.08 -4.97 -35.44
C GLY A 353 -14.52 -3.99 -34.36
N MET A 354 -14.12 -4.23 -33.11
CA MET A 354 -14.46 -3.34 -31.99
C MET A 354 -13.78 -1.97 -32.10
N LEU A 355 -12.51 -1.95 -32.53
CA LEU A 355 -11.79 -0.70 -32.79
C LEU A 355 -12.46 0.15 -33.89
N ILE A 356 -13.03 -0.50 -34.91
CA ILE A 356 -13.80 0.19 -35.96
C ILE A 356 -15.12 0.72 -35.40
N LEU A 357 -15.84 -0.10 -34.63
CA LEU A 357 -17.12 0.30 -34.02
C LEU A 357 -16.94 1.50 -33.09
N GLN A 358 -15.92 1.50 -32.23
CA GLN A 358 -15.59 2.63 -31.35
C GLN A 358 -15.36 3.92 -32.14
N LYS A 359 -14.65 3.85 -33.28
CA LYS A 359 -14.45 5.02 -34.16
C LYS A 359 -15.73 5.50 -34.85
N MET A 360 -16.69 4.61 -35.10
CA MET A 360 -17.93 4.92 -35.82
C MET A 360 -19.07 5.39 -34.91
N LEU A 361 -19.17 4.81 -33.70
CA LEU A 361 -20.30 4.93 -32.79
C LEU A 361 -19.95 5.70 -31.52
N LYS A 362 -18.91 6.55 -31.59
CA LYS A 362 -18.40 7.41 -30.50
C LYS A 362 -19.49 7.83 -29.51
N SER A 363 -19.15 7.78 -28.22
CA SER A 363 -20.02 8.25 -27.16
C SER A 363 -20.39 9.73 -27.36
N THR A 364 -21.57 10.16 -26.89
CA THR A 364 -22.02 11.56 -27.03
C THR A 364 -21.04 12.53 -26.37
N SER A 365 -20.66 13.58 -27.11
CA SER A 365 -19.49 14.45 -26.81
C SER A 365 -19.57 15.26 -25.51
N GLY A 366 -20.73 15.31 -24.83
CA GLY A 366 -20.91 16.09 -23.60
C GLY A 366 -20.31 15.46 -22.34
N ASP A 367 -19.97 14.17 -22.40
CA ASP A 367 -19.57 13.38 -21.23
C ASP A 367 -18.14 12.83 -21.31
N LEU A 368 -17.38 13.19 -22.35
CA LEU A 368 -16.03 12.66 -22.59
C LEU A 368 -14.98 13.42 -21.77
N LEU A 369 -14.10 12.68 -21.07
CA LEU A 369 -12.83 13.23 -20.61
C LEU A 369 -11.91 13.44 -21.81
N MET A 370 -11.40 14.65 -21.96
CA MET A 370 -10.56 15.04 -23.08
C MET A 370 -9.34 15.82 -22.61
N ASP A 371 -8.18 15.35 -23.02
CA ASP A 371 -6.92 16.09 -22.92
C ASP A 371 -6.73 16.91 -24.19
N LYS A 372 -6.73 18.24 -24.06
CA LYS A 372 -6.67 19.15 -25.22
C LYS A 372 -5.28 19.23 -25.81
N ASP A 373 -4.27 19.13 -24.96
CA ASP A 373 -2.87 19.38 -25.31
C ASP A 373 -2.01 18.23 -24.78
N PRO A 374 -2.13 16.99 -25.30
CA PRO A 374 -1.31 15.85 -24.86
C PRO A 374 0.19 16.10 -25.00
N LEU A 375 1.01 15.61 -24.06
CA LEU A 375 2.47 15.65 -24.18
C LEU A 375 2.97 14.77 -25.34
N MET A 376 3.95 15.27 -26.10
CA MET A 376 4.56 14.53 -27.20
C MET A 376 5.43 13.35 -26.72
N LYS A 377 6.05 13.46 -25.55
CA LYS A 377 6.99 12.50 -24.97
C LYS A 377 6.69 12.26 -23.49
N PRO A 378 7.00 11.06 -22.96
CA PRO A 378 6.83 10.78 -21.54
C PRO A 378 7.79 11.61 -20.68
N GLN A 379 7.35 11.96 -19.48
CA GLN A 379 8.12 12.66 -18.46
C GLN A 379 9.10 11.72 -17.73
N ALA A 380 8.62 10.52 -17.36
CA ALA A 380 9.40 9.53 -16.64
C ALA A 380 10.30 8.74 -17.62
N MET A 381 11.62 8.84 -17.42
CA MET A 381 12.63 8.09 -18.20
C MET A 381 12.35 6.58 -18.19
N GLU A 382 12.75 5.91 -19.28
CA GLU A 382 12.50 4.49 -19.53
C GLU A 382 12.67 3.64 -18.27
N VAL A 383 11.59 2.96 -17.84
CA VAL A 383 11.68 1.85 -16.91
C VAL A 383 12.53 0.79 -17.59
N THR A 384 13.82 0.74 -17.28
CA THR A 384 14.71 -0.32 -17.75
C THR A 384 14.18 -1.63 -17.19
N ARG A 385 13.40 -2.37 -17.99
CA ARG A 385 13.02 -3.74 -17.66
C ARG A 385 14.33 -4.50 -17.43
N GLY A 386 14.58 -4.94 -16.21
CA GLY A 386 15.72 -5.80 -15.83
C GLY A 386 15.66 -7.21 -16.43
N GLY A 387 15.02 -7.39 -17.58
CA GLY A 387 15.02 -8.62 -18.36
C GLY A 387 16.12 -8.56 -19.41
N SER A 388 17.11 -9.44 -19.32
CA SER A 388 18.16 -9.49 -20.33
C SER A 388 17.55 -9.82 -21.70
N PRO A 389 17.81 -9.03 -22.76
CA PRO A 389 17.30 -9.28 -24.11
C PRO A 389 17.56 -10.71 -24.61
N TRP A 390 18.63 -11.34 -24.12
CA TRP A 390 19.01 -12.73 -24.42
C TRP A 390 17.89 -13.75 -24.14
N GLN A 391 17.14 -13.60 -23.03
CA GLN A 391 16.08 -14.56 -22.68
C GLN A 391 14.91 -14.49 -23.66
N VAL A 392 14.56 -13.27 -24.09
CA VAL A 392 13.53 -13.04 -25.12
C VAL A 392 13.96 -13.68 -26.45
N TRP A 393 15.22 -13.50 -26.85
CA TRP A 393 15.75 -14.12 -28.07
C TRP A 393 15.75 -15.65 -28.03
N VAL A 394 16.07 -16.26 -26.88
CA VAL A 394 16.01 -17.72 -26.72
C VAL A 394 14.59 -18.23 -26.85
N ILE A 395 13.64 -17.62 -26.14
CA ILE A 395 12.23 -18.02 -26.19
C ILE A 395 11.69 -17.83 -27.62
N ALA A 396 11.97 -16.69 -28.24
CA ALA A 396 11.53 -16.41 -29.61
C ALA A 396 12.09 -17.43 -30.61
N THR A 397 13.39 -17.74 -30.52
CA THR A 397 14.04 -18.73 -31.40
C THR A 397 13.48 -20.13 -31.18
N ALA A 398 13.22 -20.51 -29.93
CA ALA A 398 12.60 -21.80 -29.60
C ALA A 398 11.18 -21.90 -30.18
N MET A 399 10.37 -20.85 -30.05
CA MET A 399 9.02 -20.79 -30.63
C MET A 399 9.05 -20.85 -32.16
N PHE A 400 9.96 -20.14 -32.81
CA PHE A 400 10.17 -20.22 -34.26
C PHE A 400 10.59 -21.64 -34.69
N GLY A 401 11.51 -22.26 -33.96
CA GLY A 401 11.95 -23.64 -34.24
C GLY A 401 10.82 -24.66 -34.11
N VAL A 402 9.99 -24.54 -33.08
CA VAL A 402 8.81 -25.39 -32.88
C VAL A 402 7.79 -25.18 -34.00
N SER A 403 7.47 -23.94 -34.33
CA SER A 403 6.52 -23.60 -35.40
C SER A 403 7.00 -24.10 -36.77
N ALA A 404 8.27 -23.88 -37.11
CA ALA A 404 8.87 -24.37 -38.36
C ALA A 404 8.89 -25.91 -38.43
N SER A 405 9.16 -26.58 -37.31
CA SER A 405 9.15 -28.05 -37.22
C SER A 405 7.73 -28.59 -37.43
N LEU A 406 6.72 -27.99 -36.79
CA LEU A 406 5.31 -28.36 -36.98
C LEU A 406 4.87 -28.16 -38.44
N PHE A 407 5.29 -27.06 -39.07
CA PHE A 407 5.01 -26.80 -40.49
C PHE A 407 5.66 -27.85 -41.41
N LEU A 408 6.94 -28.21 -41.17
CA LEU A 408 7.65 -29.22 -41.96
C LEU A 408 7.09 -30.64 -41.77
N ILE A 409 6.67 -30.99 -40.54
CA ILE A 409 6.03 -32.27 -40.23
C ILE A 409 4.64 -32.33 -40.88
N GLY A 410 3.87 -31.25 -40.82
CA GLY A 410 2.56 -31.13 -41.48
C GLY A 410 2.66 -31.26 -43.01
N ARG A 411 3.68 -30.65 -43.62
CA ARG A 411 3.90 -30.70 -45.08
C ARG A 411 4.34 -32.07 -45.60
N LYS A 412 4.90 -32.94 -44.76
CA LYS A 412 5.26 -34.32 -45.14
C LYS A 412 4.09 -35.31 -45.04
N LYS A 413 2.93 -34.87 -44.54
CA LYS A 413 1.70 -35.67 -44.40
C LYS A 413 0.61 -35.32 -45.42
N SER A 414 0.87 -34.43 -46.39
CA SER A 414 -0.02 -34.14 -47.53
C SER A 414 0.38 -34.88 -48.78
#